data_AF-A0A9E3EIS1-F1
#
_entry.id   AF-A0A9E3EIS1-F1
#
_cell.length_a   1.000
_cell.length_b   1.000
_cell.length_c   1.000
_cell.angle_alpha   90.00
_cell.angle_beta   90.00
_cell.angle_gamma   90.00
#
_symmetry.space_group_name_H-M   'P 1'
#
loop_
_entity.id
_entity.type
_entity.pdbx_description
1 polymer ?
#
loop_
_entity_poly.entity_id
_entity_poly.type
_entity_poly.pdbx_seq_one_letter_code
_entity_poly.pdbx_strand_id
1 'polypeptide(L)'
;FCIHIGSVTSIINTSRDAPVHVAACISRMIDPALCVFDWLYSGHLQRFPNLKVLLSEGGVSWIPAALENADYQVRRHGAHIKKAGDFDVSLQGGFSVPVASTQRTRASSVDWVEGAMPSDLFRRQIFGCYFRNEPGLAHLDEIGVDNVMIEVDFPHSDSTWPHTIQMAEESLGDKPEEVQDKVLFGNAVRVFNLDLPAPPVMQQ
;
A
#
# COMPACT_ATOMS: atom_id res chain seq x y z
N PHE A 1 -0.28 -0.17 -13.17
CA PHE A 1 1.07 -0.69 -12.84
C PHE A 1 0.94 -1.58 -11.63
N CYS A 2 1.53 -2.77 -11.65
CA CYS A 2 1.64 -3.63 -10.49
C CYS A 2 3.07 -3.53 -9.96
N ILE A 3 3.21 -3.30 -8.66
CA ILE A 3 4.48 -3.15 -7.96
C ILE A 3 4.54 -4.29 -6.96
N HIS A 4 5.49 -5.20 -7.20
CA HIS A 4 5.77 -6.31 -6.31
C HIS A 4 6.58 -5.82 -5.11
N ILE A 5 6.41 -6.40 -3.93
CA ILE A 5 7.18 -6.05 -2.72
C ILE A 5 8.70 -6.00 -2.94
N GLY A 6 9.23 -6.95 -3.72
CA GLY A 6 10.65 -7.03 -4.08
C GLY A 6 11.13 -5.95 -5.05
N SER A 7 10.25 -5.03 -5.49
CA SER A 7 10.61 -3.92 -6.41
C SER A 7 11.26 -2.74 -5.70
N VAL A 8 11.51 -2.84 -4.39
CA VAL A 8 12.27 -1.83 -3.65
C VAL A 8 13.74 -1.83 -4.05
N THR A 9 14.33 -0.64 -4.12
CA THR A 9 15.73 -0.42 -4.52
C THR A 9 16.73 -1.11 -3.58
N SER A 10 16.35 -1.32 -2.32
CA SER A 10 17.16 -2.01 -1.32
C SER A 10 16.27 -2.62 -0.23
N ILE A 11 16.53 -3.87 0.13
CA ILE A 11 15.93 -4.49 1.32
C ILE A 11 16.42 -3.73 2.56
N ILE A 12 15.48 -3.26 3.36
CA ILE A 12 15.79 -2.58 4.62
C ILE A 12 16.17 -3.61 5.67
N ASN A 13 17.32 -3.41 6.32
CA ASN A 13 17.73 -4.20 7.46
C ASN A 13 18.00 -3.29 8.67
N THR A 14 17.73 -3.77 9.87
CA THR A 14 17.86 -2.96 11.10
C THR A 14 19.30 -2.83 11.58
N SER A 15 20.09 -3.90 11.41
CA SER A 15 21.51 -3.92 11.73
C SER A 15 22.27 -4.86 10.77
N ARG A 16 23.59 -4.75 10.72
CA ARG A 16 24.43 -5.58 9.83
C ARG A 16 24.37 -7.07 10.16
N ASP A 17 24.13 -7.39 11.42
CA ASP A 17 24.09 -8.73 12.00
C ASP A 17 22.67 -9.23 12.28
N ALA A 18 21.64 -8.46 11.88
CA ALA A 18 20.26 -8.86 12.06
C ALA A 18 19.97 -10.17 11.29
N PRO A 19 19.30 -11.15 11.93
CA PRO A 19 18.89 -12.37 11.27
C PRO A 19 18.01 -12.07 10.05
N VAL A 20 18.07 -12.93 9.02
CA VAL A 20 17.26 -12.78 7.79
C VAL A 20 15.76 -12.65 8.05
N HIS A 21 15.27 -13.19 9.17
CA HIS A 21 13.87 -13.12 9.57
C HIS A 21 13.44 -11.69 9.91
N VAL A 22 14.36 -10.84 10.38
CA VAL A 22 14.08 -9.42 10.65
C VAL A 22 13.74 -8.70 9.35
N ALA A 23 14.56 -8.88 8.31
CA ALA A 23 14.30 -8.33 6.99
C ALA A 23 12.97 -8.86 6.42
N ALA A 24 12.70 -10.16 6.55
CA ALA A 24 11.43 -10.75 6.10
C ALA A 24 10.19 -10.15 6.79
N CYS A 25 10.27 -9.85 8.09
CA CYS A 25 9.20 -9.19 8.83
C CYS A 25 9.00 -7.72 8.39
N ILE A 26 10.08 -7.02 8.08
CA ILE A 26 10.06 -5.60 7.72
C ILE A 26 9.57 -5.41 6.29
N SER A 27 10.08 -6.21 5.36
CA SER A 27 9.77 -6.03 3.94
C SER A 27 8.27 -6.10 3.68
N ARG A 28 7.53 -6.98 4.37
CA ARG A 28 6.08 -7.12 4.16
C ARG A 28 5.20 -5.98 4.65
N MET A 29 5.77 -5.03 5.39
CA MET A 29 5.00 -3.91 5.94
C MET A 29 5.60 -2.57 5.54
N ILE A 30 6.91 -2.43 5.66
CA ILE A 30 7.60 -1.15 5.53
C ILE A 30 7.88 -0.83 4.07
N ASP A 31 8.39 -1.79 3.30
CA ASP A 31 8.72 -1.59 1.89
C ASP A 31 7.50 -1.12 1.05
N PRO A 32 6.31 -1.74 1.14
CA PRO A 32 5.14 -1.25 0.42
C PRO A 32 4.63 0.10 0.97
N ALA A 33 4.77 0.36 2.27
CA ALA A 33 4.40 1.65 2.86
C ALA A 33 5.29 2.80 2.34
N LEU A 34 6.60 2.58 2.22
CA LEU A 34 7.52 3.54 1.63
C LEU A 34 7.15 3.84 0.18
N CYS A 35 6.88 2.80 -0.61
CA CYS A 35 6.43 2.96 -1.99
C CYS A 35 5.15 3.80 -2.06
N VAL A 36 4.19 3.57 -1.17
CA VAL A 36 2.95 4.36 -1.14
C VAL A 36 3.22 5.82 -0.79
N PHE A 37 4.09 6.12 0.18
CA PHE A 37 4.42 7.51 0.47
C PHE A 37 5.07 8.20 -0.72
N ASP A 38 6.01 7.54 -1.42
CA ASP A 38 6.60 8.09 -2.64
C ASP A 38 5.53 8.38 -3.69
N TRP A 39 4.59 7.46 -3.93
CA TRP A 39 3.50 7.68 -4.89
C TRP A 39 2.58 8.81 -4.49
N LEU A 40 2.13 8.82 -3.22
CA LEU A 40 1.25 9.84 -2.69
C LEU A 40 1.88 11.21 -2.89
N TYR A 41 3.13 11.39 -2.45
CA TYR A 41 3.83 12.67 -2.47
C TYR A 41 4.57 12.99 -3.79
N SER A 42 4.55 12.12 -4.79
CA SER A 42 5.23 12.38 -6.08
C SER A 42 4.54 13.43 -6.96
N GLY A 43 3.26 13.72 -6.74
CA GLY A 43 2.44 14.51 -7.68
C GLY A 43 1.92 13.73 -8.89
N HIS A 44 2.38 12.48 -9.10
CA HIS A 44 2.01 11.70 -10.29
C HIS A 44 0.56 11.26 -10.28
N LEU A 45 -0.01 10.93 -9.11
CA LEU A 45 -1.42 10.55 -8.99
C LEU A 45 -2.34 11.71 -9.40
N GLN A 46 -1.99 12.94 -9.03
CA GLN A 46 -2.74 14.13 -9.47
C GLN A 46 -2.55 14.40 -10.97
N ARG A 47 -1.31 14.28 -11.47
CA ARG A 47 -1.00 14.52 -12.88
C ARG A 47 -1.66 13.52 -13.83
N PHE A 48 -1.82 12.27 -13.39
CA PHE A 48 -2.39 11.18 -14.16
C PHE A 48 -3.59 10.57 -13.41
N PRO A 49 -4.77 11.20 -13.43
CA PRO A 49 -5.90 10.81 -12.57
C PRO A 49 -6.47 9.42 -12.87
N ASN A 50 -6.22 8.88 -14.08
CA ASN A 50 -6.65 7.54 -14.48
C ASN A 50 -5.60 6.46 -14.22
N LEU A 51 -4.43 6.83 -13.67
CA LEU A 51 -3.38 5.88 -13.32
C LEU A 51 -3.86 4.98 -12.18
N LYS A 52 -3.68 3.67 -12.33
CA LYS A 52 -3.92 2.67 -11.27
C LYS A 52 -2.58 2.05 -10.84
N VAL A 53 -2.34 2.01 -9.53
CA VAL A 53 -1.15 1.41 -8.90
C VAL A 53 -1.61 0.29 -7.99
N LEU A 54 -1.16 -0.94 -8.25
CA LEU A 54 -1.43 -2.10 -7.41
C LEU A 54 -0.17 -2.50 -6.66
N LEU A 55 -0.29 -2.71 -5.35
CA LEU A 55 0.75 -3.23 -4.47
C LEU A 55 0.49 -4.72 -4.24
N SER A 56 1.38 -5.55 -4.76
CA SER A 56 1.32 -7.01 -4.68
C SER A 56 2.25 -7.51 -3.57
N GLU A 57 1.83 -8.57 -2.88
CA GLU A 57 2.56 -9.24 -1.79
C GLU A 57 2.85 -8.37 -0.53
N GLY A 58 2.33 -7.15 -0.50
CA GLY A 58 2.56 -6.19 0.58
C GLY A 58 1.58 -6.30 1.75
N GLY A 59 0.55 -7.13 1.66
CA GLY A 59 -0.55 -7.14 2.61
C GLY A 59 -1.28 -5.81 2.70
N VAL A 60 -2.26 -5.73 3.59
CA VAL A 60 -3.12 -4.55 3.77
C VAL A 60 -3.15 -4.01 5.20
N SER A 61 -2.60 -4.75 6.16
CA SER A 61 -2.68 -4.41 7.59
C SER A 61 -1.99 -3.10 7.99
N TRP A 62 -1.01 -2.64 7.22
CA TRP A 62 -0.26 -1.41 7.49
C TRP A 62 -0.93 -0.16 6.91
N ILE A 63 -1.87 -0.33 5.99
CA ILE A 63 -2.47 0.76 5.22
C ILE A 63 -3.20 1.76 6.12
N PRO A 64 -4.06 1.37 7.10
CA PRO A 64 -4.76 2.33 7.94
C PRO A 64 -3.81 3.30 8.65
N ALA A 65 -2.77 2.75 9.30
CA ALA A 65 -1.77 3.54 10.01
C ALA A 65 -0.96 4.43 9.05
N ALA A 66 -0.64 3.95 7.84
CA ALA A 66 0.05 4.75 6.84
C ALA A 66 -0.80 5.93 6.35
N LEU A 67 -2.09 5.71 6.09
CA LEU A 67 -3.01 6.77 5.64
C LEU A 67 -3.27 7.80 6.74
N GLU A 68 -3.47 7.36 7.99
CA GLU A 68 -3.59 8.26 9.14
C GLU A 68 -2.37 9.18 9.24
N ASN A 69 -1.16 8.61 9.18
CA ASN A 69 0.08 9.36 9.23
C ASN A 69 0.22 10.33 8.06
N ALA A 70 -0.05 9.88 6.83
CA ALA A 70 0.05 10.74 5.65
C ALA A 70 -0.91 11.93 5.74
N ASP A 71 -2.16 11.68 6.07
CA ASP A 71 -3.16 12.73 6.24
C ASP A 71 -2.78 13.70 7.39
N TYR A 72 -2.27 13.18 8.50
CA TYR A 72 -1.79 13.99 9.61
C TYR A 72 -0.67 14.95 9.17
N GLN A 73 0.30 14.47 8.39
CA GLN A 73 1.38 15.32 7.87
C GLN A 73 0.85 16.48 7.01
N VAL A 74 -0.14 16.21 6.14
CA VAL A 74 -0.77 17.25 5.31
C VAL A 74 -1.59 18.23 6.15
N ARG A 75 -2.33 17.77 7.17
CA ARG A 75 -3.08 18.66 8.08
C ARG A 75 -2.15 19.54 8.91
N ARG A 76 -1.05 18.98 9.42
CA ARG A 76 -0.10 19.65 10.31
C ARG A 76 0.85 20.58 9.55
N HIS A 77 1.28 20.20 8.35
CA HIS A 77 2.37 20.82 7.61
C HIS A 77 2.03 21.17 6.15
N GLY A 78 0.78 21.06 5.70
CA GLY A 78 0.38 21.24 4.30
C GLY A 78 0.79 22.57 3.65
N ALA A 79 0.91 23.64 4.44
CA ALA A 79 1.46 24.91 3.97
C ALA A 79 2.95 24.82 3.53
N HIS A 80 3.71 23.91 4.15
CA HIS A 80 5.13 23.68 3.88
C HIS A 80 5.38 22.59 2.82
N ILE A 81 4.42 21.69 2.59
CA ILE A 81 4.51 20.67 1.51
C ILE A 81 4.64 21.35 0.13
N LYS A 82 4.03 22.53 -0.05
CA LYS A 82 4.20 23.39 -1.25
C LYS A 82 5.65 23.86 -1.48
N LYS A 83 6.53 23.75 -0.47
CA LYS A 83 7.93 24.23 -0.47
C LYS A 83 8.91 23.14 -0.03
N ALA A 84 8.63 21.87 -0.29
CA ALA A 84 9.48 20.76 0.13
C ALA A 84 10.93 20.78 -0.41
N GLY A 85 11.33 21.81 -1.16
CA GLY A 85 12.74 22.13 -1.47
C GLY A 85 13.57 22.64 -0.28
N ASP A 86 12.94 23.17 0.79
CA ASP A 86 13.63 23.88 1.89
C ASP A 86 13.37 23.27 3.29
N PHE A 87 13.08 21.97 3.40
CA PHE A 87 13.04 21.33 4.71
C PHE A 87 14.46 21.06 5.22
N ASP A 88 14.97 21.97 6.06
CA ASP A 88 16.11 21.66 6.94
C ASP A 88 15.61 20.67 8.00
N VAL A 89 16.02 19.40 7.90
CA VAL A 89 15.81 18.38 8.94
C VAL A 89 16.83 18.63 10.08
N SER A 90 16.88 19.86 10.59
CA SER A 90 17.37 20.12 11.92
C SER A 90 16.21 19.78 12.86
N LEU A 91 16.12 18.52 13.29
CA LEU A 91 15.25 18.13 14.39
C LEU A 91 15.47 19.11 15.55
N GLN A 92 14.46 19.92 15.89
CA GLN A 92 14.50 20.97 16.92
C GLN A 92 14.65 20.44 18.37
N GLY A 93 15.24 19.25 18.54
CA GLY A 93 15.48 18.65 19.84
C GLY A 93 16.81 17.93 19.86
N GLY A 94 17.89 18.67 20.16
CA GLY A 94 19.10 18.23 20.90
C GLY A 94 19.87 16.97 20.49
N PHE A 95 19.44 16.18 19.52
CA PHE A 95 20.07 14.95 19.07
C PHE A 95 20.71 15.20 17.71
N SER A 96 22.01 15.50 17.70
CA SER A 96 22.80 15.51 16.48
C SER A 96 23.04 14.06 16.03
N VAL A 97 22.21 13.58 15.10
CA VAL A 97 22.57 12.39 14.32
C VAL A 97 23.59 12.85 13.27
N PRO A 98 24.78 12.26 13.17
CA PRO A 98 25.70 12.57 12.08
C PRO A 98 25.05 12.13 10.78
N VAL A 99 24.52 13.07 10.00
CA VAL A 99 24.01 12.82 8.66
C VAL A 99 25.22 12.62 7.74
N ALA A 100 25.83 11.44 7.82
CA ALA A 100 26.78 11.00 6.82
C ALA A 100 26.00 10.79 5.52
N SER A 101 26.35 11.58 4.50
CA SER A 101 25.75 11.60 3.15
C SER A 101 24.33 12.19 3.07
N THR A 102 24.21 13.50 3.30
CA THR A 102 23.23 14.29 2.56
C THR A 102 23.59 14.21 1.07
N GLN A 103 23.07 13.21 0.36
CA GLN A 103 22.66 13.48 -1.01
C GLN A 103 21.75 14.69 -0.89
N ARG A 104 22.11 15.81 -1.54
CA ARG A 104 21.14 16.87 -1.83
C ARG A 104 20.04 16.19 -2.63
N THR A 105 19.02 15.67 -1.96
CA THR A 105 17.77 15.37 -2.61
C THR A 105 17.28 16.74 -3.05
N ARG A 106 17.43 17.03 -4.35
CA ARG A 106 16.56 18.01 -5.00
C ARG A 106 15.18 17.43 -4.73
N ALA A 107 14.53 17.87 -3.67
CA ALA A 107 13.10 17.65 -3.55
C ALA A 107 12.55 18.34 -4.80
N SER A 108 12.07 17.52 -5.74
CA SER A 108 11.26 18.02 -6.83
C SER A 108 10.18 18.83 -6.15
N SER A 109 10.06 20.11 -6.47
CA SER A 109 8.91 20.91 -6.06
C SER A 109 7.68 20.11 -6.48
N VAL A 110 7.00 19.50 -5.52
CA VAL A 110 5.80 18.73 -5.81
C VAL A 110 4.70 19.76 -5.95
N ASP A 111 4.10 19.85 -7.13
CA ASP A 111 2.89 20.63 -7.38
C ASP A 111 1.71 19.94 -6.66
N TRP A 112 1.73 19.96 -5.32
CA TRP A 112 0.67 19.40 -4.51
C TRP A 112 -0.59 20.24 -4.69
N VAL A 113 -1.64 19.62 -5.24
CA VAL A 113 -2.94 20.26 -5.38
C VAL A 113 -3.50 20.61 -3.99
N GLU A 114 -3.77 21.88 -3.78
CA GLU A 114 -4.31 22.40 -2.53
C GLU A 114 -5.63 21.71 -2.16
N GLY A 115 -5.71 21.19 -0.94
CA GLY A 115 -6.89 20.49 -0.42
C GLY A 115 -6.96 18.99 -0.74
N ALA A 116 -6.06 18.43 -1.55
CA ALA A 116 -6.01 16.98 -1.74
C ALA A 116 -5.47 16.30 -0.48
N MET A 117 -6.21 15.32 0.06
CA MET A 117 -5.73 14.45 1.13
C MET A 117 -5.05 13.21 0.56
N PRO A 118 -3.93 12.74 1.13
CA PRO A 118 -3.28 11.50 0.72
C PRO A 118 -4.22 10.29 0.72
N SER A 119 -5.10 10.19 1.72
CA SER A 119 -6.10 9.13 1.78
C SER A 119 -7.12 9.17 0.64
N ASP A 120 -7.47 10.36 0.12
CA ASP A 120 -8.32 10.50 -1.07
C ASP A 120 -7.59 10.04 -2.33
N LEU A 121 -6.30 10.40 -2.46
CA LEU A 121 -5.46 9.95 -3.58
C LEU A 121 -5.28 8.43 -3.57
N PHE A 122 -5.06 7.85 -2.39
CA PHE A 122 -4.99 6.41 -2.19
C PHE A 122 -6.29 5.74 -2.65
N ARG A 123 -7.43 6.14 -2.08
CA ARG A 123 -8.75 5.58 -2.41
C ARG A 123 -9.06 5.66 -3.90
N ARG A 124 -8.60 6.70 -4.59
CA ARG A 124 -8.83 6.88 -6.02
C ARG A 124 -8.00 5.93 -6.90
N GLN A 125 -6.74 5.66 -6.55
CA GLN A 125 -5.76 5.15 -7.53
C GLN A 125 -4.83 4.05 -7.04
N ILE A 126 -4.73 3.80 -5.73
CA ILE A 126 -3.85 2.79 -5.17
C ILE A 126 -4.69 1.63 -4.65
N PHE A 127 -4.23 0.42 -4.95
CA PHE A 127 -4.88 -0.84 -4.60
C PHE A 127 -3.85 -1.72 -3.88
N GLY A 128 -4.30 -2.51 -2.92
CA GLY A 128 -3.48 -3.45 -2.16
C GLY A 128 -4.00 -4.88 -2.26
N CYS A 129 -3.08 -5.83 -2.23
CA CYS A 129 -3.38 -7.24 -2.15
C CYS A 129 -3.26 -7.74 -0.71
N TYR A 130 -4.22 -8.55 -0.27
CA TYR A 130 -4.05 -9.42 0.90
C TYR A 130 -3.93 -10.87 0.43
N PHE A 131 -3.15 -11.67 1.14
CA PHE A 131 -2.90 -13.07 0.74
C PHE A 131 -2.82 -14.02 1.93
N ARG A 132 -3.08 -13.53 3.15
CA ARG A 132 -3.21 -14.32 4.38
C ARG A 132 -4.36 -13.78 5.22
N ASN A 133 -4.74 -14.51 6.27
CA ASN A 133 -5.64 -13.96 7.28
C ASN A 133 -4.94 -12.81 8.02
N GLU A 134 -5.26 -11.59 7.63
CA GLU A 134 -4.57 -10.38 8.03
C GLU A 134 -5.47 -9.51 8.91
N PRO A 135 -4.95 -8.94 10.03
CA PRO A 135 -5.72 -8.02 10.87
C PRO A 135 -6.31 -6.83 10.12
N GLY A 136 -5.66 -6.37 9.04
CA GLY A 136 -6.14 -5.30 8.18
C GLY A 136 -7.53 -5.52 7.57
N LEU A 137 -7.99 -6.77 7.45
CA LEU A 137 -9.32 -7.10 6.95
C LEU A 137 -10.44 -6.65 7.88
N ALA A 138 -10.15 -6.37 9.16
CA ALA A 138 -11.09 -5.74 10.08
C ALA A 138 -11.28 -4.23 9.79
N HIS A 139 -10.39 -3.63 9.02
CA HIS A 139 -10.32 -2.18 8.78
C HIS A 139 -10.62 -1.82 7.31
N LEU A 140 -11.39 -2.65 6.60
CA LEU A 140 -11.70 -2.42 5.19
C LEU A 140 -12.40 -1.07 4.94
N ASP A 141 -13.18 -0.55 5.89
CA ASP A 141 -13.81 0.78 5.78
C ASP A 141 -12.77 1.91 5.82
N GLU A 142 -11.74 1.77 6.66
CA GLU A 142 -10.64 2.74 6.77
C GLU A 142 -9.70 2.68 5.57
N ILE A 143 -9.47 1.48 5.01
CA ILE A 143 -8.66 1.27 3.81
C ILE A 143 -9.41 1.70 2.55
N GLY A 144 -10.72 1.45 2.52
CA GLY A 144 -11.54 1.41 1.32
C GLY A 144 -11.68 -0.02 0.81
N VAL A 145 -12.85 -0.63 0.96
CA VAL A 145 -13.14 -1.99 0.49
C VAL A 145 -12.88 -2.16 -1.00
N ASP A 146 -13.10 -1.10 -1.79
CA ASP A 146 -12.84 -1.07 -3.23
C ASP A 146 -11.34 -1.01 -3.58
N ASN A 147 -10.47 -0.84 -2.59
CA ASN A 147 -9.02 -0.76 -2.76
C ASN A 147 -8.30 -2.07 -2.42
N VAL A 148 -9.02 -3.12 -1.99
CA VAL A 148 -8.43 -4.40 -1.56
C VAL A 148 -8.82 -5.55 -2.50
N MET A 149 -7.84 -6.39 -2.84
CA MET A 149 -8.04 -7.60 -3.65
C MET A 149 -7.34 -8.81 -3.02
N ILE A 150 -7.88 -10.01 -3.23
CA ILE A 150 -7.18 -11.25 -2.87
C ILE A 150 -6.00 -11.51 -3.80
N GLU A 151 -4.93 -12.07 -3.25
CA GLU A 151 -3.77 -12.57 -3.96
C GLU A 151 -3.40 -13.98 -3.48
N VAL A 152 -2.87 -14.79 -4.41
CA VAL A 152 -2.48 -16.19 -4.15
C VAL A 152 -0.96 -16.34 -4.03
N ASP A 153 -0.21 -15.49 -4.73
CA ASP A 153 1.25 -15.53 -4.85
C ASP A 153 1.79 -16.91 -5.31
N PHE A 154 1.10 -17.58 -6.25
CA PHE A 154 1.57 -18.85 -6.78
C PHE A 154 2.77 -18.66 -7.72
N PRO A 155 3.85 -19.48 -7.66
CA PRO A 155 4.04 -20.68 -6.84
C PRO A 155 4.98 -20.47 -5.65
N HIS A 156 5.01 -19.28 -5.04
CA HIS A 156 5.95 -18.99 -3.97
C HIS A 156 5.77 -19.92 -2.78
N SER A 157 6.85 -20.10 -2.00
CA SER A 157 6.86 -21.01 -0.86
C SER A 157 5.83 -20.67 0.22
N ASP A 158 5.43 -19.40 0.31
CA ASP A 158 4.43 -18.89 1.23
C ASP A 158 3.10 -18.55 0.55
N SER A 159 2.90 -19.05 -0.68
CA SER A 159 1.62 -19.07 -1.36
C SER A 159 0.55 -19.79 -0.53
N THR A 160 -0.70 -19.38 -0.69
CA THR A 160 -1.84 -20.08 -0.09
C THR A 160 -2.31 -21.27 -0.90
N TRP A 161 -1.82 -21.47 -2.11
CA TRP A 161 -2.18 -22.63 -2.93
C TRP A 161 -1.67 -23.94 -2.30
N PRO A 162 -2.47 -25.03 -2.21
CA PRO A 162 -3.81 -25.24 -2.78
C PRO A 162 -5.01 -24.88 -1.90
N HIS A 163 -4.78 -24.24 -0.76
CA HIS A 163 -5.80 -23.97 0.26
C HIS A 163 -6.36 -22.53 0.23
N THR A 164 -6.18 -21.80 -0.87
CA THR A 164 -6.59 -20.39 -1.00
C THR A 164 -8.07 -20.17 -0.73
N ILE A 165 -8.95 -21.08 -1.17
CA ILE A 165 -10.39 -20.96 -0.95
C ILE A 165 -10.72 -21.04 0.55
N GLN A 166 -10.14 -22.03 1.25
CA GLN A 166 -10.32 -22.15 2.69
C GLN A 166 -9.78 -20.91 3.43
N MET A 167 -8.61 -20.41 3.02
CA MET A 167 -8.03 -19.19 3.60
C MET A 167 -8.96 -17.98 3.40
N ALA A 168 -9.52 -17.82 2.19
CA ALA A 168 -10.48 -16.77 1.88
C ALA A 168 -11.72 -16.85 2.79
N GLU A 169 -12.32 -18.04 2.94
CA GLU A 169 -13.45 -18.30 3.84
C GLU A 169 -13.13 -17.95 5.30
N GLU A 170 -11.96 -18.36 5.79
CA GLU A 170 -11.51 -18.05 7.15
C GLU A 170 -11.29 -16.55 7.40
N SER A 171 -10.93 -15.79 6.37
CA SER A 171 -10.55 -14.38 6.49
C SER A 171 -11.68 -13.37 6.24
N LEU A 172 -12.66 -13.74 5.40
CA LEU A 172 -13.74 -12.85 4.98
C LEU A 172 -15.14 -13.45 5.26
N GLY A 173 -15.24 -14.71 5.68
CA GLY A 173 -16.52 -15.42 5.80
C GLY A 173 -17.49 -14.82 6.83
N ASP A 174 -17.00 -14.01 7.76
CA ASP A 174 -17.82 -13.24 8.71
C ASP A 174 -18.34 -11.91 8.15
N LYS A 175 -17.86 -11.50 6.97
CA LYS A 175 -18.23 -10.24 6.31
C LYS A 175 -19.46 -10.41 5.41
N PRO A 176 -20.21 -9.34 5.13
CA PRO A 176 -21.32 -9.38 4.17
C PRO A 176 -20.87 -9.92 2.81
N GLU A 177 -21.74 -10.67 2.14
CA GLU A 177 -21.48 -11.27 0.82
C GLU A 177 -20.97 -10.24 -0.21
N GLU A 178 -21.55 -9.03 -0.22
CA GLU A 178 -21.10 -7.94 -1.08
C GLU A 178 -19.61 -7.55 -0.87
N VAL A 179 -19.14 -7.60 0.38
CA VAL A 179 -17.73 -7.33 0.70
C VAL A 179 -16.84 -8.47 0.22
N GLN A 180 -17.28 -9.71 0.43
CA GLN A 180 -16.56 -10.89 -0.07
C GLN A 180 -16.45 -10.85 -1.59
N ASP A 181 -17.54 -10.59 -2.30
CA ASP A 181 -17.58 -10.48 -3.77
C ASP A 181 -16.64 -9.39 -4.29
N LYS A 182 -16.64 -8.20 -3.67
CA LYS A 182 -15.74 -7.12 -4.07
C LYS A 182 -14.28 -7.53 -3.91
N VAL A 183 -13.92 -8.02 -2.75
CA VAL A 183 -12.52 -8.30 -2.38
C VAL A 183 -11.97 -9.53 -3.11
N LEU A 184 -12.78 -10.58 -3.25
CA LEU A 184 -12.37 -11.83 -3.90
C LEU A 184 -12.38 -11.75 -5.42
N PHE A 185 -13.17 -10.82 -5.99
CA PHE A 185 -13.40 -10.81 -7.44
C PHE A 185 -13.66 -9.43 -8.05
N GLY A 186 -14.69 -8.72 -7.59
CA GLY A 186 -15.23 -7.53 -8.24
C GLY A 186 -14.22 -6.39 -8.40
N ASN A 187 -13.33 -6.20 -7.43
CA ASN A 187 -12.27 -5.20 -7.50
C ASN A 187 -11.26 -5.55 -8.58
N ALA A 188 -10.84 -6.81 -8.71
CA ALA A 188 -9.93 -7.24 -9.78
C ALA A 188 -10.54 -7.00 -11.15
N VAL A 189 -11.81 -7.37 -11.33
CA VAL A 189 -12.57 -7.14 -12.57
C VAL A 189 -12.56 -5.66 -12.96
N ARG A 190 -12.86 -4.77 -12.02
CA ARG A 190 -12.88 -3.31 -12.23
C ARG A 190 -11.49 -2.71 -12.45
N VAL A 191 -10.49 -3.16 -11.70
CA VAL A 191 -9.13 -2.60 -11.76
C VAL A 191 -8.44 -3.01 -13.06
N PHE A 192 -8.53 -4.29 -13.43
CA PHE A 192 -7.89 -4.86 -14.61
C PHE A 192 -8.75 -4.82 -15.88
N ASN A 193 -10.01 -4.38 -15.78
CA ASN A 193 -10.95 -4.36 -16.90
C ASN A 193 -11.10 -5.75 -17.54
N LEU A 194 -11.40 -6.74 -16.70
CA LEU A 194 -11.57 -8.13 -17.14
C LEU A 194 -12.99 -8.34 -17.66
N ASP A 195 -13.10 -9.04 -18.79
CA ASP A 195 -14.37 -9.56 -19.24
C ASP A 195 -14.79 -10.73 -18.34
N LEU A 196 -16.01 -10.65 -17.81
CA LEU A 196 -16.54 -11.74 -17.00
C LEU A 196 -16.86 -12.92 -17.91
N PRO A 197 -16.35 -14.13 -17.61
CA PRO A 197 -16.86 -15.32 -18.27
C PRO A 197 -18.35 -15.47 -17.94
N ALA A 198 -19.09 -16.15 -18.83
CA ALA A 198 -20.45 -16.55 -18.51
C ALA A 198 -20.46 -17.29 -17.15
N PRO A 199 -21.48 -17.08 -16.30
CA PRO A 199 -21.56 -17.76 -15.01
C PRO A 199 -21.36 -19.27 -15.19
N PRO A 200 -20.60 -19.94 -14.31
CA PRO A 200 -20.43 -21.38 -14.40
C PRO A 200 -21.79 -22.07 -14.32
N VAL A 201 -22.01 -23.06 -15.18
CA VAL A 201 -23.21 -23.90 -15.10
C VAL A 201 -23.10 -24.71 -13.82
N MET A 202 -23.86 -24.30 -12.79
CA MET A 202 -23.97 -25.05 -11.54
C MET A 202 -24.54 -26.43 -11.88
N GLN A 203 -23.73 -27.48 -11.75
CA GLN A 203 -24.25 -28.85 -11.80
C GLN A 203 -25.09 -29.06 -10.54
N GLN A 204 -26.40 -29.20 -10.72
CA GLN A 204 -27.36 -29.56 -9.66
C GLN A 204 -27.17 -31.01 -9.22
#